data_AF-B0DLE0-F1
#
_entry.id   AF-B0DLE0-F1
#
_cell.length_a   1.000
_cell.length_b   1.000
_cell.length_c   1.000
_cell.angle_alpha   90.00
_cell.angle_beta   90.00
_cell.angle_gamma   90.00
#
_symmetry.space_group_name_H-M   'P 1'
#
loop_
_entity.id
_entity.type
_entity.pdbx_description
1 polymer ?
#
loop_
_entity_poly.entity_id
_entity_poly.type
_entity_poly.pdbx_seq_one_letter_code
_entity_poly.pdbx_strand_id
1 'polypeptide(L)'
;MSETRRLLEAAAALSTILRDAGIPHAFHGSVLTAVLANAPLSDEIFCLVEGGQTQAHPFRRVRDAIAGNDIFSATHSPWTNRQATIEILPAGETGPRILDSTTVMKMQGIPFVTISEFIRAKLKNWIIRGSDRDAQDISYVLTKYWNRVDINRIPEQDMSQFVARNASVAPAWLAVKRKYGM
;
A
#
# COMPACT_ATOMS: atom_id res chain seq x y z
N MET A 1 -14.41 -9.46 -16.51
CA MET A 1 -13.80 -8.35 -15.74
C MET A 1 -12.59 -8.92 -15.03
N SER A 2 -11.41 -8.31 -15.13
CA SER A 2 -10.22 -8.80 -14.41
C SER A 2 -10.35 -8.47 -12.92
N GLU A 3 -9.76 -9.29 -12.06
CA GLU A 3 -9.85 -9.11 -10.61
C GLU A 3 -9.20 -7.79 -10.18
N THR A 4 -8.04 -7.45 -10.76
CA THR A 4 -7.39 -6.15 -10.54
C THR A 4 -8.33 -4.99 -10.85
N ARG A 5 -9.12 -5.08 -11.93
CA ARG A 5 -10.07 -4.03 -12.30
C ARG A 5 -11.22 -3.93 -11.29
N ARG A 6 -11.76 -5.06 -10.84
CA ARG A 6 -12.80 -5.11 -9.79
C ARG A 6 -12.32 -4.41 -8.51
N LEU A 7 -11.09 -4.68 -8.09
CA LEU A 7 -10.49 -4.04 -6.91
C LEU A 7 -10.29 -2.53 -7.10
N LEU A 8 -9.90 -2.07 -8.29
CA LEU A 8 -9.75 -0.64 -8.58
C LEU A 8 -11.09 0.09 -8.64
N GLU A 9 -12.13 -0.53 -9.19
CA GLU A 9 -13.48 0.04 -9.20
C GLU A 9 -14.01 0.18 -7.76
N ALA A 10 -13.82 -0.83 -6.92
CA ALA A 10 -14.13 -0.76 -5.50
C ALA A 10 -13.32 0.33 -4.77
N ALA A 11 -12.01 0.42 -5.04
CA ALA A 11 -11.14 1.44 -4.44
C ALA A 11 -11.55 2.85 -4.85
N ALA A 12 -11.93 3.07 -6.11
CA ALA A 12 -12.40 4.35 -6.61
C ALA A 12 -13.72 4.77 -5.95
N ALA A 13 -14.67 3.83 -5.81
CA ALA A 13 -15.95 4.07 -5.16
C ALA A 13 -15.76 4.41 -3.67
N LEU A 14 -14.95 3.63 -2.95
CA LEU A 14 -14.62 3.91 -1.55
C LEU A 14 -13.88 5.25 -1.41
N SER A 15 -12.94 5.54 -2.30
CA SER A 15 -12.16 6.79 -2.27
C SER A 15 -13.04 8.03 -2.37
N THR A 16 -14.09 7.95 -3.19
CA THR A 16 -15.05 9.05 -3.33
C THR A 16 -15.78 9.30 -2.01
N ILE A 17 -16.35 8.25 -1.40
CA ILE A 17 -17.06 8.35 -0.11
C ILE A 17 -16.15 8.93 0.97
N LEU A 18 -14.92 8.42 1.09
CA LEU A 18 -13.98 8.88 2.11
C LEU A 18 -13.54 10.33 1.88
N ARG A 19 -13.40 10.75 0.63
CA ARG A 19 -13.06 12.14 0.29
C ARG A 19 -14.19 13.08 0.64
N ASP A 20 -15.43 12.72 0.34
CA ASP A 20 -16.63 13.51 0.65
C ASP A 20 -16.82 13.65 2.16
N ALA A 21 -16.41 12.64 2.94
CA ALA A 21 -16.37 12.68 4.40
C ALA A 21 -15.12 13.37 4.99
N GLY A 22 -14.21 13.91 4.16
CA GLY A 22 -12.99 14.57 4.61
C GLY A 22 -12.00 13.63 5.32
N ILE A 23 -11.97 12.35 4.94
CA ILE A 23 -11.11 11.32 5.53
C ILE A 23 -9.85 11.13 4.66
N PRO A 24 -8.65 11.53 5.14
CA PRO A 24 -7.41 11.25 4.44
C PRO A 24 -7.14 9.75 4.38
N HIS A 25 -6.90 9.25 3.17
CA HIS A 25 -6.71 7.83 2.92
C HIS A 25 -5.80 7.58 1.70
N ALA A 26 -5.20 6.39 1.66
CA ALA A 26 -4.43 5.92 0.53
C ALA A 26 -4.48 4.39 0.44
N PHE A 27 -4.42 3.86 -0.77
CA PHE A 27 -4.43 2.42 -1.02
C PHE A 27 -3.01 1.83 -1.10
N HIS A 28 -2.85 0.59 -0.67
CA HIS A 28 -1.65 -0.22 -0.90
C HIS A 28 -2.02 -1.70 -1.01
N GLY A 29 -1.01 -2.58 -1.14
CA GLY A 29 -1.18 -4.01 -1.33
C GLY A 29 -0.76 -4.45 -2.72
N SER A 30 -0.83 -5.75 -2.98
CA SER A 30 -0.41 -6.35 -4.26
C SER A 30 -1.20 -5.83 -5.47
N VAL A 31 -2.33 -5.13 -5.27
CA VAL A 31 -3.02 -4.45 -6.37
C VAL A 31 -2.14 -3.39 -7.03
N LEU A 32 -1.25 -2.72 -6.28
CA LEU A 32 -0.36 -1.70 -6.82
C LEU A 32 0.62 -2.29 -7.85
N THR A 33 1.24 -3.42 -7.51
CA THR A 33 2.12 -4.15 -8.44
C THR A 33 1.35 -4.65 -9.65
N ALA A 34 0.13 -5.18 -9.44
CA ALA A 34 -0.71 -5.63 -10.53
C ALA A 34 -1.10 -4.49 -11.49
N VAL A 35 -1.42 -3.29 -10.99
CA VAL A 35 -1.69 -2.12 -11.85
C VAL A 35 -0.44 -1.72 -12.63
N LEU A 36 0.72 -1.63 -11.97
CA LEU A 36 1.99 -1.25 -12.61
C LEU A 36 2.44 -2.26 -13.67
N ALA A 37 2.13 -3.54 -13.46
CA ALA A 37 2.47 -4.64 -14.38
C ALA A 37 1.39 -4.88 -15.45
N ASN A 38 0.26 -4.17 -15.40
CA ASN A 38 -0.94 -4.48 -16.20
C ASN A 38 -1.39 -5.95 -16.06
N ALA A 39 -1.29 -6.49 -14.83
CA ALA A 39 -1.64 -7.87 -14.52
C ALA A 39 -3.15 -8.01 -14.19
N PRO A 40 -3.82 -9.07 -14.68
CA PRO A 40 -5.26 -9.26 -14.50
C PRO A 40 -5.65 -9.74 -13.10
N LEU A 41 -4.71 -10.31 -12.34
CA LEU A 41 -4.96 -10.94 -11.06
C LEU A 41 -4.24 -10.18 -9.94
N SER A 42 -5.01 -9.83 -8.93
CA SER A 42 -4.57 -9.39 -7.62
C SER A 42 -5.65 -9.76 -6.62
N ASP A 43 -5.30 -10.09 -5.40
CA ASP A 43 -6.25 -10.56 -4.36
C ASP A 43 -6.13 -9.72 -3.08
N GLU A 44 -5.29 -8.68 -3.09
CA GLU A 44 -4.91 -7.94 -1.89
C GLU A 44 -4.92 -6.44 -2.18
N ILE A 45 -5.85 -5.76 -1.53
CA ILE A 45 -5.91 -4.31 -1.45
C ILE A 45 -6.25 -3.89 -0.02
N PHE A 46 -5.49 -2.92 0.45
CA PHE A 46 -5.66 -2.30 1.74
C PHE A 46 -5.92 -0.81 1.55
N CYS A 47 -6.73 -0.23 2.44
CA CYS A 47 -6.94 1.21 2.55
C CYS A 47 -6.34 1.70 3.87
N LEU A 48 -5.21 2.40 3.79
CA LEU A 48 -4.64 3.12 4.91
C LEU A 48 -5.49 4.36 5.18
N VAL A 49 -5.91 4.52 6.42
CA VAL A 49 -6.72 5.67 6.85
C VAL A 49 -5.98 6.38 7.96
N GLU A 50 -5.76 7.68 7.76
CA GLU A 50 -5.02 8.51 8.72
C GLU A 50 -5.80 8.63 10.03
N GLY A 51 -5.08 8.50 11.15
CA GLY A 51 -5.58 8.76 12.48
C GLY A 51 -4.99 10.04 13.08
N GLY A 52 -5.76 10.75 13.90
CA GLY A 52 -5.30 11.90 14.69
C GLY A 52 -5.51 11.66 16.18
N GLN A 53 -4.71 12.29 17.04
CA GLN A 53 -4.85 12.15 18.51
C GLN A 53 -6.21 12.61 19.04
N THR A 54 -6.90 13.47 18.29
CA THR A 54 -8.24 13.99 18.62
C THR A 54 -9.34 13.40 17.74
N GLN A 55 -9.00 12.49 16.81
CA GLN A 55 -9.96 11.93 15.87
C GLN A 55 -10.42 10.54 16.32
N ALA A 56 -11.64 10.18 15.95
CA ALA A 56 -12.13 8.82 16.13
C ALA A 56 -11.21 7.81 15.40
N HIS A 57 -11.14 6.60 15.94
CA HIS A 57 -10.33 5.52 15.37
C HIS A 57 -10.64 5.30 13.87
N PRO A 58 -9.62 5.06 13.01
CA PRO A 58 -9.80 4.87 11.56
C PRO A 58 -10.97 3.96 11.15
N PHE A 59 -11.11 2.78 11.78
CA PHE A 59 -12.23 1.88 11.55
C PHE A 59 -13.61 2.51 11.77
N ARG A 60 -13.77 3.26 12.87
CA ARG A 60 -15.03 3.94 13.18
C ARG A 60 -15.34 5.00 12.13
N ARG A 61 -14.35 5.79 11.72
CA ARG A 61 -14.52 6.83 10.71
C ARG A 61 -14.98 6.26 9.37
N VAL A 62 -14.34 5.18 8.90
CA VAL A 62 -14.75 4.52 7.66
C VAL A 62 -16.17 3.96 7.79
N ARG A 63 -16.46 3.26 8.88
CA ARG A 63 -17.79 2.69 9.13
C ARG A 63 -18.87 3.77 9.15
N ASP A 64 -18.62 4.87 9.84
CA ASP A 64 -19.58 5.97 9.97
C ASP A 64 -19.74 6.69 8.60
N ALA A 65 -18.68 6.78 7.78
CA ALA A 65 -18.75 7.37 6.43
C ALA A 65 -19.50 6.50 5.40
N ILE A 66 -19.46 5.18 5.55
CA ILE A 66 -20.23 4.27 4.68
C ILE A 66 -21.62 3.93 5.26
N ALA A 67 -21.98 4.46 6.44
CA ALA A 67 -23.26 4.18 7.05
C ALA A 67 -24.41 4.70 6.16
N GLY A 68 -25.37 3.82 5.85
CA GLY A 68 -26.48 4.16 4.95
C GLY A 68 -26.11 4.16 3.46
N ASN A 69 -24.93 3.65 3.10
CA ASN A 69 -24.54 3.43 1.71
C ASN A 69 -24.99 2.02 1.25
N ASP A 70 -25.66 1.93 0.10
CA ASP A 70 -26.15 0.64 -0.42
C ASP A 70 -25.06 -0.22 -1.10
N ILE A 71 -23.91 0.38 -1.42
CA ILE A 71 -22.80 -0.25 -2.16
C ILE A 71 -21.80 -0.88 -1.19
N PHE A 72 -21.58 -0.26 -0.03
CA PHE A 72 -20.59 -0.71 0.95
C PHE A 72 -21.22 -1.14 2.27
N SER A 73 -20.76 -2.27 2.78
CA SER A 73 -20.99 -2.71 4.15
C SER A 73 -19.66 -2.88 4.89
N ALA A 74 -19.65 -2.61 6.19
CA ALA A 74 -18.52 -2.91 7.06
C ALA A 74 -18.77 -4.22 7.78
N THR A 75 -17.78 -5.10 7.78
CA THR A 75 -17.77 -6.31 8.61
C THR A 75 -16.51 -6.32 9.45
N HIS A 76 -16.66 -6.52 10.75
CA HIS A 76 -15.52 -6.84 11.62
C HIS A 76 -15.14 -8.29 11.38
N SER A 77 -14.10 -8.54 10.60
CA SER A 77 -13.66 -9.90 10.32
C SER A 77 -12.66 -10.37 11.39
N PRO A 78 -12.83 -11.58 11.96
CA PRO A 78 -11.74 -12.23 12.68
C PRO A 78 -10.60 -12.54 11.69
N TRP A 79 -9.37 -12.65 12.22
CA TRP A 79 -8.11 -12.78 11.47
C TRP A 79 -8.10 -13.89 10.40
N THR A 80 -9.01 -14.86 10.50
CA THR A 80 -9.14 -16.06 9.67
C THR A 80 -10.09 -15.93 8.47
N ASN A 81 -10.87 -14.86 8.33
CA ASN A 81 -11.85 -14.74 7.23
C ASN A 81 -11.57 -13.51 6.35
N ARG A 82 -10.72 -13.67 5.33
CA ARG A 82 -10.29 -12.61 4.41
C ARG A 82 -11.10 -12.57 3.10
N GLN A 83 -12.42 -12.65 3.19
CA GLN A 83 -13.31 -12.38 2.04
C GLN A 83 -13.50 -10.86 1.79
N ALA A 84 -12.85 -9.99 2.56
CA ALA A 84 -12.98 -8.55 2.42
C ALA A 84 -12.41 -8.09 1.07
N THR A 85 -13.21 -7.33 0.31
CA THR A 85 -12.76 -6.75 -0.98
C THR A 85 -11.72 -5.64 -0.76
N ILE A 86 -11.77 -4.93 0.37
CA ILE A 86 -10.78 -3.92 0.78
C ILE A 86 -10.63 -4.00 2.31
N GLU A 87 -9.42 -4.24 2.80
CA GLU A 87 -9.13 -4.24 4.24
C GLU A 87 -8.69 -2.84 4.69
N ILE A 88 -9.33 -2.32 5.74
CA ILE A 88 -8.98 -1.02 6.32
C ILE A 88 -7.81 -1.21 7.28
N LEU A 89 -6.83 -0.32 7.23
CA LEU A 89 -5.67 -0.34 8.12
C LEU A 89 -5.38 1.07 8.66
N PRO A 90 -5.01 1.21 9.94
CA PRO A 90 -4.60 2.50 10.49
C PRO A 90 -3.25 2.94 9.93
N ALA A 91 -3.19 4.18 9.43
CA ALA A 91 -1.93 4.80 9.01
C ALA A 91 -1.01 5.00 10.25
N GLY A 92 0.30 4.91 10.05
CA GLY A 92 1.31 4.93 11.14
C GLY A 92 1.61 3.55 11.75
N GLU A 93 0.68 2.60 11.69
CA GLU A 93 0.92 1.21 12.12
C GLU A 93 1.41 0.33 10.95
N THR A 94 0.67 0.38 9.83
CA THR A 94 0.94 -0.44 8.62
C THR A 94 1.50 0.37 7.45
N GLY A 95 1.72 1.66 7.64
CA GLY A 95 2.23 2.57 6.60
C GLY A 95 2.63 3.93 7.15
N PRO A 96 2.80 4.95 6.28
CA PRO A 96 3.13 6.30 6.70
C PRO A 96 2.08 6.85 7.66
N ARG A 97 2.50 7.64 8.66
CA ARG A 97 1.59 8.25 9.63
C ARG A 97 0.74 9.38 9.03
N ILE A 98 1.32 10.14 8.11
CA ILE A 98 0.69 11.27 7.44
C ILE A 98 0.52 10.90 5.97
N LEU A 99 -0.68 11.10 5.44
CA LEU A 99 -1.08 10.81 4.07
C LEU A 99 -1.17 12.13 3.28
N ASP A 100 -0.02 12.58 2.78
CA ASP A 100 0.14 13.84 2.05
C ASP A 100 0.82 13.61 0.68
N SER A 101 1.20 14.69 -0.01
CA SER A 101 1.86 14.62 -1.32
C SER A 101 3.25 13.96 -1.31
N THR A 102 3.85 13.72 -0.14
CA THR A 102 5.14 13.04 0.01
C THR A 102 4.99 11.53 0.19
N THR A 103 3.83 11.08 0.70
CA THR A 103 3.55 9.67 1.02
C THR A 103 2.49 9.06 0.12
N VAL A 104 1.74 9.88 -0.62
CA VAL A 104 0.66 9.48 -1.53
C VAL A 104 0.94 9.95 -2.97
N MET A 105 0.68 9.07 -3.93
CA MET A 105 0.64 9.34 -5.37
C MET A 105 -0.74 9.02 -5.93
N LYS A 106 -1.12 9.61 -7.07
CA LYS A 106 -2.37 9.25 -7.76
C LYS A 106 -2.11 8.26 -8.88
N MET A 107 -2.86 7.17 -8.89
CA MET A 107 -2.92 6.23 -10.02
C MET A 107 -4.35 6.17 -10.52
N GLN A 108 -4.58 6.59 -11.78
CA GLN A 108 -5.92 6.63 -12.37
C GLN A 108 -6.94 7.42 -11.51
N GLY A 109 -6.48 8.49 -10.84
CA GLY A 109 -7.30 9.31 -9.94
C GLY A 109 -7.48 8.76 -8.52
N ILE A 110 -7.03 7.53 -8.23
CA ILE A 110 -7.12 6.87 -6.93
C ILE A 110 -5.84 7.16 -6.11
N PRO A 111 -5.94 7.54 -4.83
CA PRO A 111 -4.77 7.80 -3.99
C PRO A 111 -4.10 6.49 -3.57
N PHE A 112 -2.88 6.23 -4.02
CA PHE A 112 -2.04 5.12 -3.60
C PHE A 112 -0.85 5.62 -2.79
N VAL A 113 -0.29 4.80 -1.90
CA VAL A 113 1.01 5.13 -1.31
C VAL A 113 2.09 5.25 -2.38
N THR A 114 3.12 6.07 -2.15
CA THR A 114 4.24 6.19 -3.09
C THR A 114 5.01 4.87 -3.22
N ILE A 115 5.81 4.77 -4.28
CA ILE A 115 6.72 3.63 -4.50
C ILE A 115 7.59 3.34 -3.27
N SER A 116 8.12 4.37 -2.62
CA SER A 116 8.95 4.24 -1.42
C SER A 116 8.16 3.66 -0.24
N GLU A 117 6.96 4.18 0.03
CA GLU A 117 6.12 3.70 1.12
C GLU A 117 5.57 2.29 0.86
N PHE A 118 5.30 1.95 -0.40
CA PHE A 118 4.98 0.58 -0.81
C PHE A 118 6.11 -0.40 -0.48
N ILE A 119 7.34 -0.08 -0.91
CA ILE A 119 8.51 -0.92 -0.62
C ILE A 119 8.71 -1.03 0.90
N ARG A 120 8.64 0.09 1.63
CA ARG A 120 8.80 0.10 3.10
C ARG A 120 7.78 -0.83 3.78
N ALA A 121 6.51 -0.74 3.42
CA ALA A 121 5.45 -1.56 4.00
C ALA A 121 5.65 -3.06 3.69
N LYS A 122 5.94 -3.40 2.43
CA LYS A 122 6.20 -4.79 2.00
C LYS A 122 7.47 -5.35 2.63
N LEU A 123 8.53 -4.54 2.73
CA LEU A 123 9.80 -4.94 3.35
C LEU A 123 9.61 -5.27 4.84
N LYS A 124 8.88 -4.45 5.59
CA LYS A 124 8.53 -4.72 6.99
C LYS A 124 7.81 -6.06 7.13
N ASN A 125 6.81 -6.32 6.29
CA ASN A 125 6.08 -7.60 6.31
C ASN A 125 6.98 -8.79 5.93
N TRP A 126 7.85 -8.61 4.93
CA TRP A 126 8.80 -9.62 4.51
C TRP A 126 9.83 -9.96 5.60
N ILE A 127 10.35 -8.98 6.33
CA ILE A 127 11.27 -9.21 7.45
C ILE A 127 10.61 -10.06 8.54
N ILE A 128 9.33 -9.82 8.83
CA ILE A 128 8.60 -10.55 9.87
C ILE A 128 8.24 -11.97 9.42
N ARG A 129 7.83 -12.15 8.15
CA ARG A 129 7.16 -13.39 7.70
C ARG A 129 7.92 -14.17 6.62
N GLY A 130 8.91 -13.58 5.98
CA GLY A 130 9.65 -14.19 4.86
C GLY A 130 8.79 -14.51 3.64
N SER A 131 7.69 -13.77 3.41
CA SER A 131 6.71 -14.05 2.37
C SER A 131 7.30 -13.91 0.95
N ASP A 132 7.34 -15.00 0.16
CA ASP A 132 7.82 -14.97 -1.23
C ASP A 132 7.08 -13.96 -2.09
N ARG A 133 5.79 -13.77 -1.82
CA ARG A 133 4.97 -12.80 -2.53
C ARG A 133 5.43 -11.37 -2.29
N ASP A 134 5.71 -11.01 -1.03
CA ASP A 134 6.22 -9.68 -0.71
C ASP A 134 7.62 -9.49 -1.35
N ALA A 135 8.42 -10.56 -1.42
CA ALA A 135 9.71 -10.51 -2.11
C ALA A 135 9.56 -10.27 -3.63
N GLN A 136 8.59 -10.92 -4.28
CA GLN A 136 8.29 -10.69 -5.69
C GLN A 136 7.81 -9.26 -5.94
N ASP A 137 6.89 -8.76 -5.13
CA ASP A 137 6.38 -7.39 -5.20
C ASP A 137 7.51 -6.35 -5.05
N ILE A 138 8.34 -6.48 -4.01
CA ILE A 138 9.49 -5.60 -3.78
C ILE A 138 10.46 -5.68 -4.95
N SER A 139 10.77 -6.89 -5.41
CA SER A 139 11.74 -7.10 -6.49
C SER A 139 11.28 -6.48 -7.80
N TYR A 140 10.01 -6.66 -8.15
CA TYR A 140 9.39 -6.05 -9.31
C TYR A 140 9.45 -4.52 -9.24
N VAL A 141 8.96 -3.95 -8.13
CA VAL A 141 8.87 -2.49 -7.99
C VAL A 141 10.24 -1.85 -7.95
N LEU A 142 11.16 -2.41 -7.16
CA LEU A 142 12.52 -1.87 -7.04
C LEU A 142 13.25 -1.94 -8.38
N THR A 143 13.15 -3.05 -9.12
CA THR A 143 13.84 -3.19 -10.41
C THR A 143 13.31 -2.21 -11.46
N LYS A 144 11.99 -2.01 -11.54
CA LYS A 144 11.35 -1.19 -12.58
C LYS A 144 11.27 0.29 -12.24
N TYR A 145 11.20 0.63 -10.96
CA TYR A 145 10.88 1.98 -10.49
C TYR A 145 11.90 2.52 -9.46
N TRP A 146 13.12 1.98 -9.43
CA TRP A 146 14.20 2.43 -8.52
C TRP A 146 14.40 3.96 -8.54
N ASN A 147 14.25 4.60 -9.71
CA ASN A 147 14.43 6.04 -9.87
C ASN A 147 13.40 6.87 -9.10
N ARG A 148 12.25 6.29 -8.74
CA ARG A 148 11.19 6.90 -7.92
C ARG A 148 11.32 6.60 -6.44
N VAL A 149 12.31 5.80 -6.04
CA VAL A 149 12.57 5.48 -4.63
C VAL A 149 13.26 6.65 -3.95
N ASP A 150 12.74 7.01 -2.78
CA ASP A 150 13.39 7.88 -1.80
C ASP A 150 14.09 7.01 -0.76
N ILE A 151 15.42 7.03 -0.79
CA ILE A 151 16.23 6.16 0.05
C ILE A 151 16.01 6.41 1.55
N ASN A 152 15.69 7.66 1.93
CA ASN A 152 15.49 8.05 3.33
C ASN A 152 14.21 7.45 3.94
N ARG A 153 13.32 6.90 3.10
CA ARG A 153 12.11 6.20 3.56
C ARG A 153 12.34 4.72 3.81
N ILE A 154 13.44 4.14 3.32
CA ILE A 154 13.71 2.71 3.33
C ILE A 154 14.69 2.37 4.48
N PRO A 155 14.34 1.47 5.41
CA PRO A 155 15.29 1.00 6.43
C PRO A 155 16.47 0.26 5.77
N GLU A 156 17.68 0.84 5.84
CA GLU A 156 18.84 0.31 5.11
C GLU A 156 19.26 -1.09 5.57
N GLN A 157 19.18 -1.37 6.88
CA GLN A 157 19.50 -2.69 7.42
C GLN A 157 18.59 -3.77 6.85
N ASP A 158 17.28 -3.54 6.89
CA ASP A 158 16.27 -4.47 6.36
C ASP A 158 16.44 -4.67 4.85
N MET A 159 16.70 -3.59 4.10
CA MET A 159 16.92 -3.67 2.66
C MET A 159 18.22 -4.41 2.31
N SER A 160 19.28 -4.23 3.11
CA SER A 160 20.53 -4.97 2.92
C SER A 160 20.33 -6.47 3.15
N GLN A 161 19.55 -6.85 4.16
CA GLN A 161 19.16 -8.24 4.39
C GLN A 161 18.29 -8.78 3.24
N PHE A 162 17.36 -7.97 2.73
CA PHE A 162 16.54 -8.32 1.58
C PHE A 162 17.38 -8.60 0.32
N VAL A 163 18.32 -7.70 0.00
CA VAL A 163 19.21 -7.82 -1.16
C VAL A 163 20.13 -9.04 -1.03
N ALA A 164 20.62 -9.35 0.16
CA ALA A 164 21.44 -10.54 0.40
C ALA A 164 20.70 -11.85 0.09
N ARG A 165 19.37 -11.89 0.33
CA ARG A 165 18.52 -13.05 0.01
C ARG A 165 17.96 -13.04 -1.41
N ASN A 166 17.89 -11.86 -2.04
CA ASN A 166 17.31 -11.65 -3.37
C ASN A 166 18.32 -10.93 -4.26
N ALA A 167 19.42 -11.60 -4.62
CA ALA A 167 20.54 -10.98 -5.32
C ALA A 167 20.17 -10.30 -6.66
N SER A 168 19.07 -10.73 -7.30
CA SER A 168 18.55 -10.12 -8.52
C SER A 168 18.20 -8.64 -8.38
N VAL A 169 17.89 -8.15 -7.17
CA VAL A 169 17.56 -6.75 -6.92
C VAL A 169 18.77 -5.87 -6.60
N ALA A 170 19.95 -6.48 -6.38
CA ALA A 170 21.16 -5.76 -5.98
C ALA A 170 21.54 -4.61 -6.95
N PRO A 171 21.47 -4.79 -8.30
CA PRO A 171 21.79 -3.69 -9.22
C PRO A 171 20.84 -2.49 -9.09
N ALA A 172 19.55 -2.76 -8.84
CA ALA A 172 18.55 -1.72 -8.66
C ALA A 172 18.79 -0.98 -7.34
N TRP A 173 19.08 -1.69 -6.25
CA TRP A 173 19.41 -1.05 -4.97
C TRP A 173 20.69 -0.21 -5.05
N LEU A 174 21.72 -0.69 -5.75
CA LEU A 174 22.95 0.08 -5.99
C LEU A 174 22.67 1.35 -6.82
N ALA A 175 21.74 1.29 -7.78
CA ALA A 175 21.31 2.47 -8.53
C ALA A 175 20.61 3.50 -7.63
N VAL A 176 19.77 3.05 -6.68
CA VAL A 176 19.20 3.93 -5.66
C VAL A 176 20.29 4.59 -4.82
N LYS A 177 21.25 3.83 -4.29
CA LYS A 177 22.36 4.39 -3.49
C LYS A 177 23.16 5.44 -4.25
N ARG A 178 23.56 5.14 -5.49
CA ARG A 178 24.29 6.08 -6.35
C ARG A 178 23.53 7.38 -6.61
N LYS A 179 22.21 7.33 -6.78
CA LYS A 179 21.36 8.53 -6.94
C LYS A 179 21.48 9.49 -5.75
N TYR A 180 21.79 8.97 -4.56
CA TYR A 180 21.93 9.75 -3.32
C TYR A 180 23.38 9.94 -2.87
N GLY A 181 24.36 9.56 -3.70
CA GLY A 181 25.79 9.71 -3.38
C GLY A 181 26.31 8.74 -2.33
N MET A 182 25.67 7.58 -2.17
CA MET A 182 26.06 6.48 -1.26
C MET A 182 26.72 5.32 -2.02
#